data_AF-A0A919RJ57-F1
#
_entry.id   AF-A0A919RJ57-F1
#
_cell.length_a   1.000
_cell.length_b   1.000
_cell.length_c   1.000
_cell.angle_alpha   90.00
_cell.angle_beta   90.00
_cell.angle_gamma   90.00
#
_symmetry.space_group_name_H-M   'P 1'
#
loop_
_entity.id
_entity.type
_entity.pdbx_description
1 polymer ?
#
loop_
_entity_poly.entity_id
_entity_poly.type
_entity_poly.pdbx_seq_one_letter_code
_entity_poly.pdbx_strand_id
1 'polypeptide(L)'
;MGAVTASPLFERLVDDAGLFPPTSLPMDEALARHARDLSGRSPVLTHLFLCPATRLGQLADRPPPHIGLILDKGELPGTNSLNIVSIDLPAQGTEPLVNECLATGLPVYVEPDRCAPGWLAAVAALKHTPGLAAKVRCGGVTPEMFPTPEELGSFIEICVDLGLPFKATAGLHHAVRHYDPELDVYRHGFLNILLATCAAVQRESPFEILASAESEDLVKAAHAVPVETARRARELMVSYGSCSTSTPIAELRALGLIEEGNG
;
A
#
# COMPACT_ATOMS: atom_id res chain seq x y z
N MET A 1 8.80 -24.12 23.52
CA MET A 1 8.91 -23.70 22.10
C MET A 1 7.89 -22.60 21.91
N GLY A 2 8.33 -21.34 22.04
CA GLY A 2 7.44 -20.19 21.87
C GLY A 2 7.12 -20.06 20.39
N ALA A 3 5.84 -19.85 20.05
CA ALA A 3 5.45 -19.47 18.72
C ALA A 3 6.27 -18.23 18.33
N VAL A 4 7.07 -18.31 17.28
CA VAL A 4 7.73 -17.13 16.73
C VAL A 4 6.63 -16.34 16.05
N THR A 5 6.09 -15.37 16.76
CA THR A 5 5.12 -14.42 16.21
C THR A 5 5.80 -13.72 15.02
N ALA A 6 5.16 -13.77 13.85
CA ALA A 6 5.61 -13.03 12.67
C ALA A 6 5.93 -11.58 13.06
N SER A 7 7.00 -11.01 12.50
CA SER A 7 7.36 -9.63 12.77
C SER A 7 6.14 -8.71 12.53
N PRO A 8 5.81 -7.78 13.45
CA PRO A 8 4.73 -6.81 13.25
C PRO A 8 4.86 -6.03 11.93
N LEU A 9 6.08 -5.98 11.38
CA LEU A 9 6.41 -5.33 10.12
C LEU A 9 5.60 -5.88 8.93
N PHE A 10 5.22 -7.15 8.95
CA PHE A 10 4.49 -7.78 7.85
C PHE A 10 3.01 -7.98 8.15
N GLU A 11 2.54 -7.68 9.36
CA GLU A 11 1.15 -7.84 9.73
C GLU A 11 0.26 -6.83 8.99
N ARG A 12 -0.86 -7.33 8.44
CA ARG A 12 -1.91 -6.56 7.76
C ARG A 12 -1.31 -5.55 6.77
N LEU A 13 -0.46 -6.05 5.88
CA LEU A 13 0.32 -5.23 4.95
C LEU A 13 -0.34 -5.09 3.58
N VAL A 14 -0.95 -6.17 3.08
CA VAL A 14 -1.36 -6.25 1.67
C VAL A 14 -2.88 -6.13 1.55
N ASP A 15 -3.31 -5.10 0.82
CA ASP A 15 -4.70 -4.92 0.37
C ASP A 15 -4.96 -5.71 -0.92
N ASP A 16 -6.16 -6.27 -1.05
CA ASP A 16 -6.59 -7.00 -2.25
C ASP A 16 -6.96 -6.02 -3.36
N ALA A 17 -6.06 -5.82 -4.32
CA ALA A 17 -6.25 -4.95 -5.47
C ALA A 17 -6.50 -5.75 -6.77
N GLY A 18 -7.13 -6.92 -6.69
CA GLY A 18 -7.31 -7.83 -7.84
C GLY A 18 -8.04 -7.26 -9.03
N LEU A 19 -8.95 -6.32 -8.78
CA LEU A 19 -9.74 -5.65 -9.83
C LEU A 19 -8.91 -4.66 -10.66
N PHE A 20 -7.68 -4.35 -10.25
CA PHE A 20 -6.83 -3.34 -10.88
C PHE A 20 -5.73 -3.99 -11.75
N PRO A 21 -5.23 -3.27 -12.77
CA PRO A 21 -4.10 -3.74 -13.56
C PRO A 21 -2.86 -4.06 -12.72
N PRO A 22 -2.00 -4.99 -13.19
CA PRO A 22 -2.10 -5.71 -14.46
C PRO A 22 -3.08 -6.90 -14.46
N THR A 23 -3.46 -7.42 -13.30
CA THR A 23 -4.31 -8.63 -13.23
C THR A 23 -5.73 -8.36 -13.70
N SER A 24 -6.35 -7.27 -13.25
CA SER A 24 -7.70 -6.84 -13.68
C SER A 24 -8.75 -7.95 -13.65
N LEU A 25 -8.84 -8.68 -12.54
CA LEU A 25 -9.75 -9.82 -12.40
C LEU A 25 -11.21 -9.42 -12.69
N PRO A 26 -11.99 -10.33 -13.30
CA PRO A 26 -13.44 -10.31 -13.22
C PRO A 26 -13.92 -10.24 -11.76
N MET A 27 -15.08 -9.63 -11.52
CA MET A 27 -15.57 -9.38 -10.15
C MET A 27 -15.76 -10.67 -9.35
N ASP A 28 -16.36 -11.67 -9.99
CA ASP A 28 -16.61 -13.00 -9.42
C ASP A 28 -15.31 -13.72 -9.04
N GLU A 29 -14.29 -13.66 -9.89
CA GLU A 29 -12.97 -14.21 -9.60
C GLU A 29 -12.27 -13.48 -8.44
N ALA A 30 -12.35 -12.14 -8.42
CA ALA A 30 -11.80 -11.33 -7.33
C ALA A 30 -12.48 -11.64 -5.99
N LEU A 31 -13.82 -11.74 -5.97
CA LEU A 31 -14.59 -12.11 -4.79
C LEU A 31 -14.28 -13.54 -4.33
N ALA A 32 -14.15 -14.49 -5.27
CA ALA A 32 -13.79 -15.87 -4.95
C ALA A 32 -12.38 -15.96 -4.35
N ARG A 33 -11.42 -15.18 -4.86
CA ARG A 33 -10.08 -15.06 -4.27
C ARG A 33 -10.15 -14.46 -2.88
N HIS A 34 -10.84 -13.34 -2.72
CA HIS A 34 -10.97 -12.67 -1.43
C HIS A 34 -11.57 -13.58 -0.35
N ALA A 35 -12.59 -14.37 -0.71
CA ALA A 35 -13.18 -15.37 0.20
C ALA A 35 -12.21 -16.49 0.59
N ARG A 36 -11.36 -16.96 -0.34
CA ARG A 36 -10.28 -17.91 -0.03
C ARG A 36 -9.26 -17.29 0.92
N ASP A 37 -8.86 -16.05 0.68
CA ASP A 37 -7.89 -15.32 1.52
C ASP A 37 -8.41 -15.12 2.94
N LEU A 38 -9.70 -14.76 3.10
CA LEU A 38 -10.37 -14.69 4.40
C LEU A 38 -10.37 -16.04 5.14
N SER A 39 -10.53 -17.13 4.41
CA SER A 39 -10.51 -18.49 4.97
C SER A 39 -9.10 -18.93 5.36
N GLY A 40 -8.09 -18.54 4.57
CA GLY A 40 -6.68 -18.85 4.80
C GLY A 40 -6.03 -18.05 5.93
N ARG A 41 -6.64 -16.93 6.35
CA ARG A 41 -6.24 -16.13 7.54
C ARG A 41 -4.75 -15.78 7.60
N SER A 42 -4.14 -15.51 6.45
CA SER A 42 -2.75 -15.06 6.41
C SER A 42 -2.61 -13.75 7.19
N PRO A 43 -1.71 -13.65 8.18
CA PRO A 43 -1.52 -12.42 8.96
C PRO A 43 -0.95 -11.28 8.11
N VAL A 44 -0.40 -11.58 6.92
CA VAL A 44 0.15 -10.59 5.99
C VAL A 44 -0.94 -9.79 5.27
N LEU A 45 -2.14 -10.35 5.13
CA LEU A 45 -3.22 -9.70 4.41
C LEU A 45 -4.02 -8.78 5.33
N THR A 46 -4.43 -7.60 4.85
CA THR A 46 -5.35 -6.73 5.57
C THR A 46 -6.78 -7.26 5.58
N HIS A 47 -7.09 -8.10 4.59
CA HIS A 47 -8.43 -8.52 4.20
C HIS A 47 -9.32 -7.32 3.79
N LEU A 48 -8.71 -6.25 3.27
CA LEU A 48 -9.40 -5.14 2.63
C LEU A 48 -9.57 -5.43 1.14
N PHE A 49 -10.80 -5.45 0.63
CA PHE A 49 -11.09 -5.57 -0.79
C PHE A 49 -11.14 -4.18 -1.45
N LEU A 50 -10.19 -3.86 -2.33
CA LEU A 50 -10.20 -2.59 -3.04
C LEU A 50 -11.19 -2.66 -4.22
N CYS A 51 -12.17 -1.77 -4.23
CA CYS A 51 -13.20 -1.70 -5.27
C CYS A 51 -13.23 -0.32 -5.91
N PRO A 52 -13.17 -0.22 -7.25
CA PRO A 52 -13.46 1.06 -7.92
C PRO A 52 -14.93 1.43 -7.70
N ALA A 53 -15.19 2.71 -7.47
CA ALA A 53 -16.52 3.26 -7.24
C ALA A 53 -17.49 2.90 -8.37
N THR A 54 -17.01 2.89 -9.62
CA THR A 54 -17.81 2.51 -10.79
C THR A 54 -18.30 1.06 -10.79
N ARG A 55 -17.69 0.18 -10.00
CA ARG A 55 -18.06 -1.25 -9.91
C ARG A 55 -18.70 -1.61 -8.57
N LEU A 56 -18.92 -0.64 -7.68
CA LEU A 56 -19.43 -0.88 -6.33
C LEU A 56 -20.77 -1.63 -6.34
N GLY A 57 -21.66 -1.33 -7.30
CA GLY A 57 -22.95 -2.01 -7.45
C GLY A 57 -22.87 -3.51 -7.74
N GLN A 58 -21.72 -4.02 -8.19
CA GLN A 58 -21.52 -5.45 -8.44
C GLN A 58 -21.28 -6.26 -7.14
N LEU A 59 -21.16 -5.60 -5.98
CA LEU A 59 -20.91 -6.26 -4.69
C LEU A 59 -22.18 -6.65 -3.92
N ALA A 60 -23.36 -6.22 -4.38
CA ALA A 60 -24.60 -6.30 -3.60
C ALA A 60 -24.97 -7.71 -3.11
N ASP A 61 -24.70 -8.74 -3.91
CA ASP A 61 -25.10 -10.12 -3.59
C ASP A 61 -24.16 -10.82 -2.61
N ARG A 62 -22.89 -10.39 -2.55
CA ARG A 62 -21.86 -11.01 -1.71
C ARG A 62 -20.79 -9.98 -1.31
N PRO A 63 -21.14 -9.01 -0.46
CA PRO A 63 -20.22 -7.94 -0.13
C PRO A 63 -19.04 -8.47 0.71
N PRO A 64 -17.80 -8.10 0.37
CA PRO A 64 -16.65 -8.30 1.26
C PRO A 64 -16.89 -7.64 2.63
N PRO A 65 -16.33 -8.19 3.72
CA PRO A 65 -16.54 -7.66 5.06
C PRO A 65 -15.92 -6.28 5.25
N HIS A 66 -14.87 -5.93 4.50
CA HIS A 66 -14.21 -4.63 4.52
C HIS A 66 -13.87 -4.20 3.10
N ILE A 67 -14.30 -3.00 2.71
CA ILE A 67 -14.11 -2.47 1.35
C ILE A 67 -13.34 -1.15 1.43
N GLY A 68 -12.26 -1.06 0.63
CA GLY A 68 -11.57 0.19 0.35
C GLY A 68 -12.07 0.73 -0.98
N LEU A 69 -12.69 1.91 -0.97
CA LEU A 69 -13.31 2.50 -2.14
C LEU A 69 -12.30 3.35 -2.92
N ILE A 70 -12.04 3.03 -4.18
CA ILE A 70 -11.21 3.84 -5.07
C ILE A 70 -12.11 4.73 -5.93
N LEU A 71 -12.02 6.06 -5.82
CA LEU A 71 -12.83 6.98 -6.64
C LEU A 71 -12.24 7.13 -8.05
N ASP A 72 -12.40 6.10 -8.89
CA ASP A 72 -11.81 6.01 -10.22
C ASP A 72 -12.38 6.99 -11.26
N LYS A 73 -13.55 7.59 -10.99
CA LYS A 73 -14.18 8.61 -11.86
C LYS A 73 -14.58 9.89 -11.14
N GLY A 74 -14.09 10.11 -9.92
CA GLY A 74 -14.36 11.36 -9.21
C GLY A 74 -15.83 11.56 -8.81
N GLU A 75 -16.53 10.47 -8.45
CA GLU A 75 -17.87 10.53 -7.87
C GLU A 75 -17.91 9.63 -6.65
N LEU A 76 -18.47 10.13 -5.55
CA LEU A 76 -18.71 9.33 -4.35
C LEU A 76 -20.08 8.64 -4.48
N PRO A 77 -20.15 7.32 -4.69
CA PRO A 77 -21.41 6.60 -4.76
C PRO A 77 -22.05 6.51 -3.37
N GLY A 78 -23.38 6.32 -3.34
CA GLY A 78 -24.07 5.91 -2.12
C GLY A 78 -23.54 4.56 -1.64
N THR A 79 -23.19 4.47 -0.36
CA THR A 79 -22.50 3.31 0.23
C THR A 79 -23.44 2.39 1.03
N ASN A 80 -24.74 2.67 1.02
CA ASN A 80 -25.71 2.03 1.92
C ASN A 80 -25.66 0.49 1.83
N SER A 81 -25.51 -0.16 2.99
CA SER A 81 -25.39 -1.63 3.17
C SER A 81 -24.02 -2.24 2.86
N LEU A 82 -23.01 -1.45 2.50
CA LEU A 82 -21.63 -1.90 2.31
C LEU A 82 -20.73 -1.37 3.43
N ASN A 83 -19.81 -2.20 3.92
CA ASN A 83 -18.84 -1.78 4.93
C ASN A 83 -17.61 -1.14 4.29
N ILE A 84 -17.76 0.13 3.91
CA ILE A 84 -16.66 0.96 3.40
C ILE A 84 -15.83 1.44 4.60
N VAL A 85 -14.53 1.17 4.57
CA VAL A 85 -13.62 1.49 5.69
C VAL A 85 -12.54 2.50 5.33
N SER A 86 -12.33 2.77 4.04
CA SER A 86 -11.45 3.83 3.55
C SER A 86 -11.87 4.30 2.16
N ILE A 87 -11.47 5.52 1.81
CA ILE A 87 -11.65 6.10 0.48
C ILE A 87 -10.28 6.51 -0.05
N ASP A 88 -9.99 6.17 -1.31
CA ASP A 88 -8.76 6.56 -1.98
C ASP A 88 -9.10 7.49 -3.16
N LEU A 89 -8.47 8.66 -3.18
CA LEU A 89 -8.61 9.68 -4.21
C LEU A 89 -7.40 9.62 -5.17
N PRO A 90 -7.62 9.54 -6.49
CA PRO A 90 -6.54 9.64 -7.49
C PRO A 90 -5.93 11.04 -7.51
N ALA A 91 -4.83 11.20 -8.26
CA ALA A 91 -4.01 12.40 -8.22
C ALA A 91 -4.56 13.66 -8.88
N GLN A 92 -5.56 13.52 -9.74
CA GLN A 92 -6.10 14.65 -10.48
C GLN A 92 -7.63 14.66 -10.39
N GLY A 93 -8.20 15.87 -10.28
CA GLY A 93 -9.64 16.10 -10.41
C GLY A 93 -10.46 15.81 -9.15
N THR A 94 -9.82 15.68 -7.99
CA THR A 94 -10.49 15.26 -6.74
C THR A 94 -10.58 16.34 -5.69
N GLU A 95 -9.98 17.53 -5.87
CA GLU A 95 -10.06 18.60 -4.85
C GLU A 95 -11.51 18.94 -4.45
N PRO A 96 -12.49 18.99 -5.37
CA PRO A 96 -13.88 19.24 -5.00
C PRO A 96 -14.50 18.16 -4.11
N LEU A 97 -13.98 16.93 -4.20
CA LEU A 97 -14.55 15.74 -3.52
C LEU A 97 -13.96 15.51 -2.13
N VAL A 98 -12.83 16.14 -1.80
CA VAL A 98 -12.15 15.93 -0.51
C VAL A 98 -13.11 16.17 0.66
N ASN A 99 -13.85 17.28 0.63
CA ASN A 99 -14.81 17.62 1.69
C ASN A 99 -15.97 16.63 1.77
N GLU A 100 -16.46 16.14 0.63
CA GLU A 100 -17.52 15.14 0.57
C GLU A 100 -17.06 13.80 1.16
N CYS A 101 -15.85 13.37 0.81
CA CYS A 101 -15.24 12.15 1.35
C CYS A 101 -14.99 12.28 2.86
N LEU A 102 -14.49 13.42 3.32
CA LEU A 102 -14.28 13.68 4.75
C LEU A 102 -15.58 13.68 5.56
N ALA A 103 -16.69 14.12 4.97
CA ALA A 103 -18.01 14.09 5.63
C ALA A 103 -18.50 12.65 5.95
N THR A 104 -17.91 11.62 5.34
CA THR A 104 -18.19 10.21 5.68
C THR A 104 -17.59 9.79 7.03
N GLY A 105 -16.62 10.55 7.55
CA GLY A 105 -15.86 10.19 8.76
C GLY A 105 -14.84 9.06 8.55
N LEU A 106 -14.66 8.59 7.31
CA LEU A 106 -13.70 7.55 6.96
C LEU A 106 -12.30 8.16 6.69
N PRO A 107 -11.23 7.39 6.87
CA PRO A 107 -9.90 7.77 6.37
C PRO A 107 -9.92 7.98 4.85
N VAL A 108 -9.38 9.11 4.41
CA VAL A 108 -9.29 9.49 2.99
C VAL A 108 -7.81 9.56 2.58
N TYR A 109 -7.41 8.65 1.70
CA TYR A 109 -6.06 8.58 1.16
C TYR A 109 -5.96 9.37 -0.13
N VAL A 110 -5.19 10.46 -0.14
CA VAL A 110 -5.00 11.33 -1.29
C VAL A 110 -3.69 10.98 -1.97
N GLU A 111 -3.70 10.65 -3.26
CA GLU A 111 -2.50 10.46 -4.08
C GLU A 111 -2.07 11.81 -4.67
N PRO A 112 -1.04 12.55 -4.22
CA PRO A 112 -0.72 13.83 -4.84
C PRO A 112 -0.09 13.64 -6.23
N ASP A 113 -0.32 14.58 -7.15
CA ASP A 113 0.30 14.55 -8.48
C ASP A 113 1.82 14.80 -8.37
N ARG A 114 2.62 13.73 -8.49
CA ARG A 114 4.08 13.80 -8.41
C ARG A 114 4.70 14.65 -9.52
N CYS A 115 4.03 14.79 -10.66
CA CYS A 115 4.51 15.62 -11.76
C CYS A 115 4.25 17.11 -11.52
N ALA A 116 3.40 17.46 -10.54
CA ALA A 116 3.11 18.85 -10.22
C ALA A 116 4.26 19.50 -9.43
N PRO A 117 4.63 20.76 -9.74
CA PRO A 117 5.57 21.52 -8.93
C PRO A 117 5.11 21.58 -7.46
N GLY A 118 6.01 21.29 -6.52
CA GLY A 118 5.70 21.34 -5.09
C GLY A 118 4.85 20.17 -4.58
N TRP A 119 4.78 19.03 -5.28
CA TRP A 119 4.01 17.85 -4.84
C TRP A 119 4.33 17.42 -3.40
N LEU A 120 5.59 17.49 -2.96
CA LEU A 120 5.98 17.21 -1.56
C LEU A 120 5.36 18.20 -0.57
N ALA A 121 5.22 19.47 -0.94
CA ALA A 121 4.52 20.45 -0.11
C ALA A 121 3.01 20.15 -0.06
N ALA A 122 2.43 19.64 -1.16
CA ALA A 122 1.04 19.17 -1.18
C ALA A 122 0.84 17.94 -0.25
N VAL A 123 1.80 17.00 -0.23
CA VAL A 123 1.81 15.88 0.74
C VAL A 123 1.82 16.43 2.17
N ALA A 124 2.73 17.35 2.48
CA ALA A 124 2.85 17.94 3.82
C ALA A 124 1.56 18.66 4.26
N ALA A 125 0.89 19.34 3.32
CA ALA A 125 -0.34 20.07 3.59
C ALA A 125 -1.51 19.16 4.05
N LEU A 126 -1.51 17.88 3.68
CA LEU A 126 -2.53 16.91 4.13
C LEU A 126 -2.61 16.82 5.66
N LYS A 127 -1.48 16.99 6.35
CA LYS A 127 -1.43 16.93 7.83
C LYS A 127 -2.32 17.96 8.50
N HIS A 128 -2.61 19.08 7.85
CA HIS A 128 -3.43 20.16 8.41
C HIS A 128 -4.93 19.86 8.37
N THR A 129 -5.35 18.78 7.72
CA THR A 129 -6.76 18.39 7.61
C THR A 129 -6.98 17.00 8.24
N PRO A 130 -7.59 16.92 9.43
CA PRO A 130 -7.91 15.63 10.06
C PRO A 130 -8.74 14.73 9.14
N GLY A 131 -8.40 13.44 9.10
CA GLY A 131 -9.05 12.45 8.23
C GLY A 131 -8.33 12.21 6.91
N LEU A 132 -7.43 13.10 6.49
CA LEU A 132 -6.58 12.87 5.33
C LEU A 132 -5.31 12.07 5.68
N ALA A 133 -4.92 11.22 4.74
CA ALA A 133 -3.70 10.44 4.72
C ALA A 133 -3.09 10.50 3.32
N ALA A 134 -1.80 10.22 3.21
CA ALA A 134 -1.10 10.26 1.93
C ALA A 134 -1.22 8.92 1.18
N LYS A 135 -1.11 8.98 -0.14
CA LYS A 135 -0.96 7.80 -0.98
C LYS A 135 0.13 8.07 -2.00
N VAL A 136 0.98 7.09 -2.24
CA VAL A 136 2.06 7.20 -3.23
C VAL A 136 1.95 6.10 -4.26
N ARG A 137 2.03 6.50 -5.53
CA ARG A 137 2.17 5.57 -6.65
C ARG A 137 3.64 5.20 -6.82
N CYS A 138 3.92 3.90 -6.90
CA CYS A 138 5.26 3.36 -7.04
C CYS A 138 5.53 2.75 -8.43
N GLY A 139 4.58 2.86 -9.36
CA GLY A 139 4.78 2.41 -10.73
C GLY A 139 3.54 2.51 -11.63
N GLY A 140 3.72 2.06 -12.87
CA GLY A 140 2.68 2.08 -13.90
C GLY A 140 3.16 1.46 -15.20
N VAL A 141 2.68 1.99 -16.33
CA VAL A 141 2.96 1.47 -17.67
C VAL A 141 4.05 2.25 -18.42
N THR A 142 4.50 3.38 -17.88
CA THR A 142 5.63 4.15 -18.43
C THR A 142 6.71 4.34 -17.36
N PRO A 143 7.98 4.55 -17.76
CA PRO A 143 9.10 4.73 -16.82
C PRO A 143 8.88 5.89 -15.84
N GLU A 144 8.27 6.98 -16.31
CA GLU A 144 8.05 8.19 -15.53
C GLU A 144 7.05 7.97 -14.39
N MET A 145 6.26 6.89 -14.41
CA MET A 145 5.32 6.55 -13.33
C MET A 145 5.99 5.92 -12.11
N PHE A 146 7.27 5.54 -12.22
CA PHE A 146 8.07 4.99 -11.12
C PHE A 146 8.84 6.13 -10.45
N PRO A 147 8.59 6.44 -9.17
CA PRO A 147 9.35 7.47 -8.47
C PRO A 147 10.81 7.05 -8.32
N THR A 148 11.75 7.99 -8.29
CA THR A 148 13.14 7.65 -7.95
C THR A 148 13.28 7.30 -6.46
N PRO A 149 14.38 6.66 -6.02
CA PRO A 149 14.68 6.49 -4.58
C PRO A 149 14.65 7.82 -3.81
N GLU A 150 15.11 8.91 -4.41
CA GLU A 150 15.14 10.25 -3.80
C GLU A 150 13.73 10.82 -3.64
N GLU A 151 12.88 10.70 -4.68
CA GLU A 151 11.49 11.14 -4.63
C GLU A 151 10.69 10.36 -3.57
N LEU A 152 10.82 9.03 -3.57
CA LEU A 152 10.10 8.16 -2.63
C LEU A 152 10.64 8.30 -1.21
N GLY A 153 11.96 8.46 -1.04
CA GLY A 153 12.59 8.70 0.25
C GLY A 153 12.13 10.02 0.86
N SER A 154 12.10 11.09 0.08
CA SER A 154 11.62 12.41 0.54
C SER A 154 10.15 12.38 0.94
N PHE A 155 9.32 11.62 0.21
CA PHE A 155 7.93 11.38 0.57
C PHE A 155 7.81 10.64 1.92
N ILE A 156 8.60 9.59 2.13
CA ILE A 156 8.61 8.80 3.37
C ILE A 156 9.05 9.67 4.55
N GLU A 157 10.13 10.45 4.40
CA GLU A 157 10.62 11.36 5.45
C GLU A 157 9.54 12.36 5.87
N ILE A 158 8.88 13.02 4.91
CA ILE A 158 7.77 13.96 5.20
C ILE A 158 6.63 13.26 5.95
N CYS A 159 6.24 12.06 5.51
CA CYS A 159 5.17 11.32 6.17
C CYS A 159 5.55 10.94 7.61
N VAL A 160 6.78 10.50 7.83
CA VAL A 160 7.29 10.12 9.15
C VAL A 160 7.42 11.33 10.06
N ASP A 161 8.01 12.42 9.59
CA ASP A 161 8.24 13.65 10.35
C ASP A 161 6.93 14.30 10.81
N LEU A 162 5.91 14.28 9.95
CA LEU A 162 4.60 14.85 10.25
C LEU A 162 3.68 13.85 10.98
N GLY A 163 4.09 12.59 11.12
CA GLY A 163 3.21 11.52 11.58
C GLY A 163 1.95 11.42 10.74
N LEU A 164 2.11 11.49 9.41
CA LEU A 164 1.07 11.38 8.40
C LEU A 164 1.04 9.93 7.90
N PRO A 165 -0.03 9.17 8.17
CA PRO A 165 -0.17 7.83 7.63
C PRO A 165 -0.20 7.84 6.10
N PHE A 166 0.30 6.79 5.48
CA PHE A 166 0.29 6.64 4.04
C PHE A 166 0.06 5.22 3.56
N LYS A 167 -0.40 5.09 2.31
CA LYS A 167 -0.43 3.83 1.56
C LYS A 167 0.43 3.93 0.31
N ALA A 168 0.97 2.80 -0.13
CA ALA A 168 1.57 2.69 -1.46
C ALA A 168 0.64 1.98 -2.44
N THR A 169 0.80 2.24 -3.73
CA THR A 169 0.01 1.60 -4.79
C THR A 169 0.81 1.45 -6.06
N ALA A 170 0.43 0.45 -6.87
CA ALA A 170 0.98 0.13 -8.19
C ALA A 170 2.50 -0.15 -8.24
N GLY A 171 2.91 -1.13 -9.06
CA GLY A 171 4.32 -1.43 -9.31
C GLY A 171 5.03 -2.27 -8.26
N LEU A 172 4.43 -2.50 -7.08
CA LEU A 172 5.00 -3.29 -5.98
C LEU A 172 4.71 -4.80 -6.11
N HIS A 173 5.20 -5.41 -7.19
CA HIS A 173 4.96 -6.82 -7.48
C HIS A 173 5.95 -7.76 -6.81
N HIS A 174 7.12 -7.23 -6.41
CA HIS A 174 8.20 -7.99 -5.81
C HIS A 174 8.62 -7.40 -4.45
N ALA A 175 9.22 -8.22 -3.61
CA ALA A 175 9.72 -7.85 -2.28
C ALA A 175 10.90 -6.90 -2.40
N VAL A 176 11.82 -7.20 -3.32
CA VAL A 176 13.08 -6.48 -3.49
C VAL A 176 13.08 -5.70 -4.82
N ARG A 177 13.72 -4.53 -4.79
CA ARG A 177 13.97 -3.71 -5.97
C ARG A 177 14.65 -4.53 -7.07
N HIS A 178 14.21 -4.37 -8.30
CA HIS A 178 14.76 -5.09 -9.46
C HIS A 178 14.63 -4.23 -10.71
N TYR A 179 15.47 -4.52 -11.70
CA TYR A 179 15.40 -3.86 -12.99
C TYR A 179 14.38 -4.56 -13.90
N ASP A 180 13.51 -3.79 -14.53
CA ASP A 180 12.58 -4.24 -15.55
C ASP A 180 13.14 -3.88 -16.95
N PRO A 181 13.54 -4.88 -17.76
CA PRO A 181 14.07 -4.64 -19.09
C PRO A 181 13.01 -4.23 -20.12
N GLU A 182 11.72 -4.50 -19.89
CA GLU A 182 10.64 -4.13 -20.83
C GLU A 182 10.34 -2.64 -20.74
N LEU A 183 10.33 -2.10 -19.52
CA LEU A 183 10.12 -0.67 -19.26
C LEU A 183 11.42 0.13 -19.17
N ASP A 184 12.58 -0.52 -19.18
CA ASP A 184 13.88 0.13 -18.97
C ASP A 184 13.91 0.98 -17.69
N VAL A 185 13.43 0.42 -16.57
CA VAL A 185 13.32 1.12 -15.29
C VAL A 185 13.53 0.19 -14.11
N TYR A 186 14.08 0.71 -13.01
CA TYR A 186 14.06 -0.02 -11.75
C TYR A 186 12.69 0.10 -11.07
N ARG A 187 12.14 -1.05 -10.68
CA ARG A 187 10.91 -1.16 -9.89
C ARG A 187 11.27 -1.26 -8.41
N HIS A 188 10.52 -0.57 -7.56
CA HIS A 188 10.67 -0.67 -6.10
C HIS A 188 10.14 -2.00 -5.58
N GLY A 189 10.77 -2.52 -4.53
CA GLY A 189 10.27 -3.65 -3.77
C GLY A 189 9.43 -3.20 -2.56
N PHE A 190 8.40 -3.95 -2.18
CA PHE A 190 7.62 -3.60 -0.99
C PHE A 190 8.43 -3.72 0.31
N LEU A 191 9.45 -4.59 0.36
CA LEU A 191 10.39 -4.70 1.48
C LEU A 191 11.27 -3.46 1.58
N ASN A 192 11.74 -2.93 0.44
CA ASN A 192 12.51 -1.69 0.41
C ASN A 192 11.74 -0.54 1.04
N ILE A 193 10.45 -0.37 0.72
CA ILE A 193 9.62 0.71 1.25
C ILE A 193 9.39 0.54 2.76
N LEU A 194 9.13 -0.69 3.22
CA LEU A 194 8.97 -0.97 4.66
C LEU A 194 10.24 -0.64 5.45
N LEU A 195 11.39 -1.11 4.97
CA LEU A 195 12.68 -0.87 5.64
C LEU A 195 13.09 0.60 5.57
N ALA A 196 12.81 1.29 4.46
CA ALA A 196 13.01 2.73 4.33
C ALA A 196 12.15 3.51 5.34
N THR A 197 10.90 3.07 5.57
CA THR A 197 10.04 3.65 6.60
C THR A 197 10.62 3.40 8.00
N CYS A 198 11.13 2.20 8.28
CA CYS A 198 11.81 1.90 9.54
C CYS A 198 13.07 2.75 9.77
N ALA A 199 13.88 2.96 8.73
CA ALA A 199 15.06 3.84 8.79
C ALA A 199 14.64 5.28 9.12
N ALA A 200 13.66 5.83 8.40
CA ALA A 200 13.17 7.18 8.66
C ALA A 200 12.60 7.34 10.09
N VAL A 201 11.88 6.33 10.61
CA VAL A 201 11.41 6.30 12.01
C VAL A 201 12.57 6.37 13.01
N GLN A 202 13.70 5.73 12.68
CA GLN A 202 14.92 5.75 13.48
C GLN A 202 15.79 7.00 13.25
N ARG A 203 15.31 7.97 12.45
CA ARG A 203 16.07 9.16 12.02
C ARG A 203 17.29 8.83 11.16
N GLU A 204 17.23 7.71 10.45
CA GLU A 204 18.22 7.27 9.47
C GLU A 204 17.73 7.53 8.04
N SER A 205 18.67 7.58 7.10
CA SER A 205 18.39 7.85 5.69
C SER A 205 17.65 6.68 5.00
N PRO A 206 16.49 6.93 4.34
CA PRO A 206 15.78 5.88 3.60
C PRO A 206 16.37 5.62 2.19
N PHE A 207 17.20 6.52 1.66
CA PHE A 207 17.54 6.57 0.23
C PHE A 207 18.31 5.33 -0.25
N GLU A 208 19.33 4.91 0.50
CA GLU A 208 20.16 3.73 0.15
C GLU A 208 19.35 2.44 0.20
N ILE A 209 18.43 2.32 1.17
CA ILE A 209 17.54 1.16 1.27
C ILE A 209 16.60 1.10 0.06
N LEU A 210 16.08 2.24 -0.39
CA LEU A 210 15.23 2.31 -1.58
C LEU A 210 15.99 2.03 -2.88
N ALA A 211 17.28 2.37 -2.94
CA ALA A 211 18.14 2.14 -4.10
C ALA A 211 18.69 0.70 -4.18
N SER A 212 18.71 -0.03 -3.07
CA SER A 212 19.30 -1.38 -2.99
C SER A 212 18.47 -2.46 -3.70
N ALA A 213 19.14 -3.25 -4.53
CA ALA A 213 18.64 -4.52 -5.09
C ALA A 213 19.24 -5.76 -4.39
N GLU A 214 20.01 -5.55 -3.30
CA GLU A 214 20.74 -6.61 -2.59
C GLU A 214 19.84 -7.30 -1.56
N SER A 215 19.19 -8.39 -2.00
CA SER A 215 18.21 -9.12 -1.18
C SER A 215 18.77 -9.61 0.17
N GLU A 216 20.01 -10.09 0.21
CA GLU A 216 20.62 -10.59 1.44
C GLU A 216 20.76 -9.51 2.52
N ASP A 217 21.11 -8.29 2.13
CA ASP A 217 21.30 -7.18 3.06
C ASP A 217 19.95 -6.64 3.54
N LEU A 218 18.94 -6.61 2.67
CA LEU A 218 17.58 -6.25 3.06
C LEU A 218 16.96 -7.28 4.01
N VAL A 219 17.22 -8.58 3.82
CA VAL A 219 16.77 -9.63 4.75
C VAL A 219 17.45 -9.48 6.11
N LYS A 220 18.77 -9.26 6.14
CA LYS A 220 19.49 -8.97 7.40
C LYS A 220 18.91 -7.75 8.10
N ALA A 221 18.66 -6.67 7.36
CA ALA A 221 18.07 -5.45 7.90
C ALA A 221 16.66 -5.71 8.47
N ALA A 222 15.83 -6.48 7.76
CA ALA A 222 14.48 -6.82 8.21
C ALA A 222 14.47 -7.62 9.52
N HIS A 223 15.38 -8.59 9.68
CA HIS A 223 15.54 -9.32 10.94
C HIS A 223 16.09 -8.45 12.08
N ALA A 224 16.82 -7.38 11.76
CA ALA A 224 17.39 -6.46 12.74
C ALA A 224 16.42 -5.36 13.19
N VAL A 225 15.26 -5.18 12.55
CA VAL A 225 14.29 -4.13 12.91
C VAL A 225 13.75 -4.37 14.32
N PRO A 226 13.93 -3.41 15.27
CA PRO A 226 13.34 -3.51 16.59
C PRO A 226 11.80 -3.53 16.55
N VAL A 227 11.16 -4.28 17.45
CA VAL A 227 9.69 -4.43 17.50
C VAL A 227 8.96 -3.08 17.58
N GLU A 228 9.47 -2.14 18.38
CA GLU A 228 8.86 -0.81 18.51
C GLU A 228 9.02 0.03 17.23
N THR A 229 10.15 -0.09 16.54
CA THR A 229 10.36 0.52 15.22
C THR A 229 9.40 -0.07 14.19
N ALA A 230 9.23 -1.39 14.17
CA ALA A 230 8.28 -2.06 13.29
C ALA A 230 6.85 -1.57 13.54
N ARG A 231 6.40 -1.53 14.80
CA ARG A 231 5.07 -1.01 15.17
C ARG A 231 4.89 0.43 14.71
N ARG A 232 5.84 1.31 15.02
CA ARG A 232 5.76 2.72 14.63
C ARG A 232 5.79 2.92 13.11
N ALA A 233 6.61 2.16 12.40
CA ALA A 233 6.62 2.19 10.93
C ALA A 233 5.28 1.73 10.35
N ARG A 234 4.62 0.74 10.97
CA ARG A 234 3.31 0.23 10.52
C ARG A 234 2.11 1.07 10.93
N GLU A 235 2.23 1.93 11.94
CA GLU A 235 1.27 3.02 12.17
C GLU A 235 1.28 4.06 11.04
N LEU A 236 2.44 4.23 10.39
CA LEU A 236 2.66 5.24 9.34
C LEU A 236 2.44 4.67 7.95
N MET A 237 3.24 3.69 7.54
CA MET A 237 2.98 2.92 6.33
C MET A 237 1.87 1.94 6.63
N VAL A 238 0.64 2.22 6.18
CA VAL A 238 -0.56 1.47 6.57
C VAL A 238 -0.69 0.17 5.78
N SER A 239 -0.61 0.24 4.45
CA SER A 239 -0.72 -0.92 3.57
C SER A 239 -0.25 -0.57 2.17
N TYR A 240 -0.22 -1.57 1.30
CA TYR A 240 -0.18 -1.33 -0.14
C TYR A 240 -1.14 -2.24 -0.90
N GLY A 241 -1.63 -1.76 -2.04
CA GLY A 241 -2.47 -2.56 -2.93
C GLY A 241 -1.66 -3.50 -3.79
N SER A 242 -2.00 -4.79 -3.79
CA SER A 242 -1.41 -5.79 -4.69
C SER A 242 -2.46 -6.44 -5.58
N CYS A 243 -2.15 -6.55 -6.88
CA CYS A 243 -3.00 -7.27 -7.82
C CYS A 243 -2.98 -8.80 -7.57
N SER A 244 -1.98 -9.30 -6.82
CA SER A 244 -1.85 -10.69 -6.35
C SER A 244 -1.68 -10.73 -4.82
N THR A 245 -2.61 -11.38 -4.12
CA THR A 245 -2.52 -11.55 -2.66
C THR A 245 -1.56 -12.66 -2.25
N SER A 246 -1.30 -13.64 -3.12
CA SER A 246 -0.40 -14.75 -2.83
C SER A 246 1.08 -14.44 -3.07
N THR A 247 1.41 -13.59 -4.05
CA THR A 247 2.80 -13.30 -4.42
C THR A 247 3.62 -12.70 -3.26
N PRO A 248 3.15 -11.66 -2.54
CA PRO A 248 3.92 -11.10 -1.43
C PRO A 248 4.18 -12.11 -0.31
N ILE A 249 3.21 -12.98 -0.03
CA ILE A 249 3.35 -14.05 0.97
C ILE A 249 4.40 -15.06 0.51
N ALA A 250 4.35 -15.48 -0.75
CA ALA A 250 5.29 -16.45 -1.30
C ALA A 250 6.73 -15.90 -1.27
N GLU A 251 6.92 -14.63 -1.62
CA GLU A 251 8.26 -14.02 -1.62
C GLU A 251 8.79 -13.75 -0.20
N LEU A 252 7.94 -13.31 0.73
CA LEU A 252 8.33 -13.20 2.13
C LEU A 252 8.77 -14.55 2.71
N ARG A 253 8.09 -15.66 2.33
CA ARG A 253 8.51 -17.02 2.71
C ARG A 253 9.81 -17.42 2.06
N ALA A 254 9.96 -17.18 0.76
CA ALA A 254 11.20 -17.49 0.04
C ALA A 254 12.41 -16.75 0.62
N LEU A 255 12.21 -15.54 1.15
CA LEU A 255 13.23 -14.75 1.84
C LEU A 255 13.41 -15.14 3.32
N GLY A 256 12.64 -16.09 3.85
CA GLY A 256 12.71 -16.51 5.27
C GLY A 256 12.20 -15.47 6.28
N LEU A 257 11.42 -14.48 5.81
CA LEU A 257 10.94 -13.35 6.63
C LEU A 257 9.64 -13.66 7.37
N ILE A 258 8.89 -14.66 6.90
CA ILE A 258 7.70 -15.20 7.57
C ILE A 258 7.74 -16.73 7.53
N GLU A 259 7.04 -17.37 8.47
CA GLU A 259 6.99 -18.83 8.54
C GLU A 259 6.18 -19.46 7.39
N GLU A 260 6.51 -20.72 7.08
CA GLU A 260 5.62 -21.58 6.31
C GLU A 260 4.35 -21.81 7.14
N GLY A 261 3.22 -21.29 6.66
CA GLY A 261 1.94 -21.66 7.25
C GLY A 261 1.74 -23.14 6.99
N ASN A 262 1.71 -23.97 8.05
CA ASN A 262 1.15 -25.31 7.92
C ASN A 262 -0.29 -25.15 7.39
N GLY A 263 -0.54 -25.70 6.20
CA GLY A 263 -1.78 -25.54 5.45
C GLY A 263 -3.04 -26.02 6.15
#